data_AF-A0A6H5K677-F1
#
_entry.id   AF-A0A6H5K677-F1
#
_cell.length_a   1.000
_cell.length_b   1.000
_cell.length_c   1.000
_cell.angle_alpha   90.00
_cell.angle_beta   90.00
_cell.angle_gamma   90.00
#
_symmetry.space_group_name_H-M   'P 1'
#
loop_
_entity.id
_entity.type
_entity.pdbx_description
1 polymer ?
#
loop_
_entity_poly.entity_id
_entity_poly.type
_entity_poly.pdbx_seq_one_letter_code
_entity_poly.pdbx_strand_id
1 'polypeptide(L)'
;MSATHPTWQKTLPDDDNDHHYGWAFASPDDPPFVPPGGYGSVPSGPGAIPDPLHGFKTVRQIYDMAVGPGKLSKYTVPILWDEKVLIVHITWQLRSLFLAYYGRLFFIA
;
A
#
# COMPACT_ATOMS: atom_id res chain seq x y z
N MET A 1 -3.93 -6.37 -9.43
CA MET A 1 -4.57 -5.29 -8.66
C MET A 1 -4.46 -5.67 -7.21
N SER A 2 -4.17 -4.73 -6.32
CA SER A 2 -4.21 -4.95 -4.87
C SER A 2 -5.03 -3.84 -4.22
N ALA A 3 -5.54 -4.10 -3.03
CA ALA A 3 -6.38 -3.18 -2.29
C ALA A 3 -5.92 -3.10 -0.84
N THR A 4 -5.78 -1.89 -0.34
CA THR A 4 -5.37 -1.65 1.04
C THR A 4 -6.53 -1.85 2.01
N HIS A 5 -6.21 -2.34 3.20
CA HIS A 5 -7.17 -2.49 4.28
C HIS A 5 -7.54 -1.09 4.84
N PRO A 6 -8.82 -0.83 5.17
CA PRO A 6 -9.27 0.48 5.67
C PRO A 6 -8.71 0.85 7.05
N THR A 7 -8.06 -0.08 7.74
CA THR A 7 -7.47 0.10 9.08
C THR A 7 -5.97 0.24 8.97
N TRP A 8 -5.43 1.37 9.42
CA TRP A 8 -3.98 1.59 9.44
C TRP A 8 -3.26 0.65 10.40
N GLN A 9 -2.08 0.21 9.99
CA GLN A 9 -1.18 -0.65 10.76
C GLN A 9 0.20 -0.02 10.87
N LYS A 10 1.00 -0.46 11.85
CA LYS A 10 2.39 -0.04 12.00
C LYS A 10 3.16 -0.44 10.74
N THR A 11 3.83 0.50 10.09
CA THR A 11 4.43 0.22 8.77
C THR A 11 5.72 -0.56 8.86
N LEU A 12 6.46 -0.42 9.96
CA LEU A 12 7.57 -1.28 10.37
C LEU A 12 7.29 -1.82 11.78
N PRO A 13 6.60 -2.97 11.91
CA PRO A 13 6.26 -3.52 13.22
C PRO A 13 7.50 -3.82 14.07
N ASP A 14 8.59 -4.28 13.44
CA ASP A 14 9.82 -4.72 14.09
C ASP A 14 10.76 -3.58 14.53
N ASP A 15 10.49 -2.33 14.12
CA ASP A 15 11.28 -1.17 14.54
C ASP A 15 10.53 -0.38 15.63
N ASP A 16 11.04 -0.41 16.85
CA ASP A 16 10.44 0.30 17.99
C ASP A 16 10.53 1.82 17.87
N ASN A 17 11.47 2.34 17.09
CA ASN A 17 11.59 3.78 16.82
C ASN A 17 10.65 4.24 15.70
N ASP A 18 10.06 3.31 14.97
CA ASP A 18 9.10 3.63 13.92
C ASP A 18 7.70 3.84 14.51
N HIS A 19 7.34 5.10 14.71
CA HIS A 19 5.99 5.48 15.14
C HIS A 19 5.02 5.66 13.96
N HIS A 20 5.41 5.26 12.74
CA HIS A 20 4.61 5.47 11.55
C HIS A 20 3.52 4.41 11.41
N TYR A 21 2.27 4.87 11.23
CA TYR A 21 1.12 4.05 10.89
C TYR A 21 0.61 4.43 9.51
N GLY A 22 0.17 3.44 8.72
CA GLY A 22 -0.31 3.70 7.38
C GLY A 22 -1.04 2.53 6.76
N TRP A 23 -1.24 2.65 5.45
CA TRP A 23 -1.96 1.67 4.66
C TRP A 23 -1.22 0.32 4.61
N ALA A 24 -1.96 -0.74 4.90
CA ALA A 24 -1.49 -2.11 4.90
C ALA A 24 -2.33 -2.97 3.97
N PHE A 25 -1.73 -4.01 3.42
CA PHE A 25 -2.40 -5.05 2.65
C PHE A 25 -2.82 -6.17 3.59
N ALA A 26 -4.00 -6.73 3.33
CA ALA A 26 -4.49 -7.88 4.04
C ALA A 26 -4.93 -8.96 3.05
N SER A 27 -4.87 -10.21 3.50
CA SER A 27 -5.49 -11.37 2.87
C SER A 27 -6.81 -11.71 3.58
N PRO A 28 -7.79 -12.33 2.91
CA PRO A 28 -9.00 -12.84 3.57
C PRO A 28 -8.73 -13.83 4.71
N ASP A 29 -7.59 -14.52 4.67
CA ASP A 29 -7.16 -15.48 5.69
C ASP A 29 -6.37 -14.83 6.85
N ASP A 30 -6.01 -13.55 6.74
CA ASP A 30 -5.26 -12.86 7.78
C ASP A 30 -6.15 -12.55 9.00
N PRO A 31 -5.59 -12.54 10.22
CA PRO A 31 -6.34 -12.18 11.40
C PRO A 31 -6.88 -10.74 11.29
N PRO A 32 -8.01 -10.44 11.97
CA PRO A 32 -8.58 -9.10 11.99
C PRO A 32 -7.58 -8.03 12.42
N PHE A 33 -7.57 -6.92 11.69
CA PHE A 33 -6.68 -5.80 11.99
C PHE A 33 -7.21 -5.02 13.18
N VAL A 34 -6.32 -4.79 14.15
CA VAL A 34 -6.60 -3.96 15.31
C VAL A 34 -6.13 -2.54 15.00
N PRO A 35 -6.98 -1.51 15.13
CA PRO A 35 -6.55 -0.14 14.90
C PRO A 35 -5.50 0.28 15.94
N PRO A 36 -4.66 1.30 15.64
CA PRO A 36 -3.59 1.73 16.54
C PRO A 36 -4.08 2.16 17.94
N GLY A 37 -5.35 2.59 18.04
CA GLY A 37 -5.98 2.92 19.31
C GLY A 37 -6.38 1.71 20.17
N GLY A 38 -6.24 0.48 19.68
CA GLY A 38 -6.52 -0.75 20.43
C GLY A 38 -8.01 -1.11 20.60
N TYR A 39 -8.93 -0.32 20.04
CA TYR A 39 -10.37 -0.53 20.20
C TYR A 39 -10.97 -1.32 19.03
N GLY A 40 -11.44 -2.54 19.32
CA GLY A 40 -12.09 -3.39 18.34
C GLY A 40 -11.13 -4.04 17.34
N SER A 41 -11.69 -4.80 16.41
CA SER A 41 -10.93 -5.34 15.28
C SER A 41 -11.80 -5.33 14.03
N VAL A 42 -11.16 -5.10 12.89
CA VAL A 42 -11.83 -5.07 11.59
C VAL A 42 -11.37 -6.29 10.80
N PRO A 43 -12.26 -7.23 10.47
CA PRO A 43 -11.89 -8.41 9.71
C PRO A 43 -11.54 -8.05 8.26
N SER A 44 -10.51 -8.70 7.74
CA SER A 44 -10.16 -8.66 6.33
C SER A 44 -11.28 -9.34 5.53
N GLY A 45 -12.18 -8.54 4.94
CA GLY A 45 -13.30 -9.06 4.17
C GLY A 45 -12.85 -9.82 2.91
N PRO A 46 -13.76 -10.52 2.21
CA PRO A 46 -13.44 -11.27 0.99
C PRO A 46 -12.95 -10.40 -0.18
N GLY A 47 -13.06 -9.07 -0.07
CA GLY A 47 -12.49 -8.11 -1.01
C GLY A 47 -11.07 -7.65 -0.68
N ALA A 48 -10.42 -8.22 0.34
CA ALA A 48 -9.03 -7.95 0.64
C ALA A 48 -8.14 -8.61 -0.43
N ILE A 49 -7.35 -7.80 -1.12
CA ILE A 49 -6.49 -8.27 -2.21
C ILE A 49 -5.04 -7.97 -1.82
N PRO A 50 -4.26 -8.99 -1.43
CA PRO A 50 -2.86 -8.80 -1.05
C PRO A 50 -2.03 -8.37 -2.25
N ASP A 51 -0.81 -7.88 -2.01
CA ASP A 51 0.13 -7.56 -3.09
C ASP A 51 0.54 -8.82 -3.87
N PRO A 52 0.19 -8.95 -5.17
CA PRO A 52 0.48 -10.15 -5.94
C PRO A 52 1.92 -10.20 -6.47
N LEU A 53 2.69 -9.12 -6.39
CA LEU A 53 4.00 -9.03 -7.05
C LEU A 53 5.17 -9.34 -6.10
N HIS A 54 5.23 -8.65 -4.96
CA HIS A 54 6.37 -8.72 -4.06
C HIS A 54 5.99 -9.23 -2.67
N GLY A 55 4.70 -9.41 -2.41
CA GLY A 55 4.19 -9.83 -1.11
C GLY A 55 4.31 -8.74 -0.04
N PHE A 56 4.30 -7.46 -0.45
CA PHE A 56 4.34 -6.35 0.49
C PHE A 56 3.17 -6.39 1.47
N LYS A 57 3.46 -6.05 2.72
CA LYS A 57 2.48 -5.93 3.80
C LYS A 57 2.03 -4.50 4.01
N THR A 58 2.86 -3.51 3.69
CA THR A 58 2.52 -2.10 3.86
C THR A 58 2.84 -1.31 2.61
N VAL A 59 2.07 -0.23 2.37
CA VAL A 59 2.31 0.69 1.24
C VAL A 59 3.68 1.35 1.36
N ARG A 60 4.16 1.59 2.57
CA ARG A 60 5.51 2.12 2.81
C ARG A 60 6.60 1.27 2.16
N GLN A 61 6.51 -0.07 2.21
CA GLN A 61 7.51 -0.95 1.60
C GLN A 61 7.64 -0.72 0.09
N ILE A 62 6.55 -0.34 -0.58
CA ILE A 62 6.57 0.01 -2.01
C ILE A 62 7.45 1.25 -2.22
N TYR A 63 7.24 2.31 -1.43
CA TYR A 63 8.04 3.54 -1.52
C TYR A 63 9.49 3.33 -1.08
N ASP A 64 9.72 2.54 -0.04
CA ASP A 64 11.06 2.22 0.43
C ASP A 64 11.83 1.45 -0.63
N MET A 65 11.18 0.53 -1.36
CA MET A 65 11.79 -0.14 -2.51
C MET A 65 12.09 0.86 -3.64
N ALA A 66 11.21 1.83 -3.87
CA ALA A 66 11.31 2.66 -5.05
C ALA A 66 12.22 3.88 -4.93
N VAL A 67 12.17 4.55 -3.80
CA VAL A 67 12.88 5.81 -3.54
C VAL A 67 14.02 5.58 -2.55
N GLY A 68 13.87 4.59 -1.66
CA GLY A 68 14.79 4.27 -0.58
C GLY A 68 14.16 4.54 0.80
N PRO A 69 14.53 3.76 1.83
CA PRO A 69 13.91 3.82 3.15
C PRO A 69 14.09 5.17 3.83
N GLY A 70 13.00 5.68 4.43
CA GLY A 70 13.03 6.89 5.26
C GLY A 70 13.24 8.21 4.50
N LYS A 71 13.24 8.18 3.16
CA LYS A 71 13.40 9.41 2.34
C LYS A 71 12.12 10.21 2.19
N LEU A 72 10.97 9.60 2.47
CA LEU A 72 9.65 10.23 2.37
C LEU A 72 8.97 10.26 3.73
N SER A 73 8.12 11.26 3.94
CA SER A 73 7.31 11.41 5.15
C SER A 73 5.84 11.01 4.95
N LYS A 74 5.41 10.80 3.71
CA LYS A 74 4.02 10.49 3.36
C LYS A 74 3.99 9.35 2.35
N TYR A 75 3.18 8.34 2.64
CA TYR A 75 2.97 7.16 1.81
C TYR A 75 1.48 7.09 1.45
N THR A 76 1.12 7.56 0.26
CA THR A 76 -0.29 7.76 -0.14
C THR A 76 -0.76 6.74 -1.17
N VAL A 77 -2.07 6.52 -1.21
CA VAL A 77 -2.80 5.77 -2.24
C VAL A 77 -3.76 6.72 -2.99
N PRO A 78 -4.18 6.42 -4.24
CA PRO A 78 -3.82 5.26 -5.05
C PRO A 78 -2.41 5.35 -5.64
N ILE A 79 -1.81 4.18 -5.92
CA ILE A 79 -0.47 4.06 -6.51
C ILE A 79 -0.55 3.39 -7.87
N LEU A 80 0.20 3.94 -8.83
CA LEU A 80 0.43 3.32 -10.11
C LEU A 80 1.85 2.74 -10.13
N TRP A 81 1.95 1.41 -10.24
CA TRP A 81 3.21 0.69 -10.27
C TRP A 81 3.51 0.15 -11.67
N ASP A 82 4.73 0.37 -12.14
CA ASP A 82 5.30 -0.26 -13.34
C ASP A 82 6.59 -1.01 -12.94
N GLU A 83 6.70 -2.26 -13.39
CA GLU A 83 7.85 -3.16 -13.15
C GLU A 83 9.14 -2.61 -13.78
N LYS A 84 9.04 -1.76 -14.81
CA LYS A 84 10.16 -1.20 -15.56
C LYS A 84 10.48 0.24 -15.20
N VAL A 85 9.49 1.02 -14.77
CA VAL A 85 9.61 2.43 -14.40
C VAL A 85 8.98 2.66 -13.03
N LEU A 86 9.81 3.05 -12.08
CA LEU A 86 9.46 3.20 -10.67
C LEU A 86 8.32 4.19 -10.41
N ILE A 87 7.45 3.81 -9.46
CA ILE A 87 6.27 4.49 -8.87
C ILE A 87 5.87 5.82 -9.51
N VAL A 88 4.62 5.88 -9.99
CA VAL A 88 3.95 7.15 -10.28
C VAL A 88 2.93 7.45 -9.18
N HIS A 89 3.22 8.49 -8.39
CA HIS A 89 2.28 9.11 -7.46
C HIS A 89 1.11 9.70 -8.25
N ILE A 90 -0.12 9.33 -7.93
CA ILE A 90 -1.30 9.83 -8.64
C ILE A 90 -1.62 11.25 -8.16
N THR A 91 -1.10 12.25 -8.87
CA THR A 91 -1.64 13.61 -8.89
C THR A 91 -2.61 13.76 -10.09
N TRP A 92 -3.38 14.85 -10.13
CA TRP A 92 -4.38 15.14 -11.17
C TRP A 92 -3.87 15.01 -12.63
N GLN A 93 -2.55 14.97 -12.86
CA GLN A 93 -1.91 14.79 -14.17
C GLN A 93 -2.17 13.41 -14.83
N LEU A 94 -2.56 12.37 -14.10
CA LEU A 94 -2.61 11.00 -14.65
C LEU A 94 -3.96 10.48 -15.13
N ARG A 95 -5.08 11.18 -14.90
CA ARG A 95 -6.37 10.80 -15.54
C ARG A 95 -6.25 10.80 -17.08
N SER A 96 -5.43 11.68 -17.64
CA SER A 96 -5.20 11.74 -19.09
C SER A 96 -4.20 10.69 -19.60
N LEU A 97 -3.26 10.23 -18.77
CA LEU A 97 -2.27 9.21 -19.15
C LEU A 97 -2.85 7.78 -19.17
N PHE A 98 -3.84 7.49 -18.33
CA PHE A 98 -4.43 6.15 -18.22
C PHE A 98 -5.15 5.71 -19.51
N LEU A 99 -5.58 6.66 -20.35
CA LEU A 99 -6.16 6.37 -21.67
C LEU A 99 -5.11 6.15 -22.76
N ALA A 100 -3.84 6.52 -22.52
CA ALA A 100 -2.80 6.56 -23.54
C ALA A 100 -1.84 5.36 -23.53
N TYR A 101 -1.68 4.65 -22.42
CA TYR A 101 -0.68 3.57 -22.30
C TYR A 101 -1.31 2.22 -21.96
N TYR A 102 -1.43 1.35 -22.97
CA TYR A 102 -1.73 -0.07 -22.81
C TYR A 102 -0.42 -0.84 -22.56
N GLY A 103 -0.32 -1.50 -21.41
CA GLY A 103 0.66 -2.57 -21.17
C GLY A 103 1.21 -2.59 -19.75
N ARG A 104 0.66 -3.46 -18.89
CA ARG A 104 1.19 -3.87 -17.56
C ARG A 104 1.34 -2.76 -16.50
N LEU A 105 0.30 -1.97 -16.29
CA LEU A 105 0.21 -1.10 -15.12
C LEU A 105 -0.63 -1.76 -14.02
N PHE A 106 -0.11 -1.79 -12.78
CA PHE A 106 -0.83 -2.30 -11.62
C PHE A 106 -1.40 -1.13 -10.81
N PHE A 107 -2.70 -1.19 -10.56
CA PHE A 107 -3.41 -0.24 -9.72
C PHE A 107 -3.50 -0.76 -8.28
N ILE A 108 -3.12 0.08 -7.34
CA ILE A 108 -3.25 -0.16 -5.91
C ILE A 108 -4.26 0.86 -5.36
N ALA A 109 -5.39 0.35 -4.88
CA ALA A 109 -6.51 1.14 -4.36
C ALA A 109 -6.48 1.25 -2.84
#